data_AF-A0A847SSN5-F1
#
_entry.id   AF-A0A847SSN5-F1
#
_cell.length_a   1.000
_cell.length_b   1.000
_cell.length_c   1.000
_cell.angle_alpha   90.00
_cell.angle_beta   90.00
_cell.angle_gamma   90.00
#
_symmetry.space_group_name_H-M   'P 1'
#
loop_
_entity.id
_entity.type
_entity.pdbx_description
1 polymer ?
#
loop_
_entity_poly.entity_id
_entity_poly.type
_entity_poly.pdbx_seq_one_letter_code
_entity_poly.pdbx_strand_id
1 'polypeptide(L)'
;MTPLIASAGGVIWLGDKDGTKSVQVSTAAEAKNILDRQGVSSNGINRLYAQLLAAKLNILNGAGDNAVDETIAATEAFLAEHGSADWDGLSSEDQQKVNEWKDVLDNYNNGLIGPGHCD
;
A
#
# COMPACT_ATOMS: atom_id res chain seq x y z
N MET A 1 15.95 -3.62 -12.77
CA MET A 1 14.51 -3.73 -12.45
C MET A 1 14.30 -5.05 -11.75
N THR A 2 13.70 -5.07 -10.56
CA THR A 2 13.41 -6.32 -9.85
C THR A 2 12.31 -7.11 -10.60
N PRO A 3 12.31 -8.45 -10.54
CA PRO A 3 11.36 -9.28 -11.30
C PRO A 3 9.89 -8.94 -11.06
N LEU A 4 9.52 -8.61 -9.82
CA LEU A 4 8.12 -8.32 -9.43
C LEU A 4 7.60 -6.97 -9.94
N ILE A 5 8.45 -5.95 -10.06
CA ILE A 5 8.02 -4.66 -10.62
C ILE A 5 7.83 -4.80 -12.14
N ALA A 6 8.66 -5.62 -12.79
CA ALA A 6 8.48 -5.94 -14.20
C ALA A 6 7.19 -6.74 -14.45
N SER A 7 6.82 -7.68 -13.58
CA SER A 7 5.56 -8.43 -13.72
C SER A 7 4.32 -7.55 -13.53
N ALA A 8 4.42 -6.45 -12.78
CA ALA A 8 3.40 -5.42 -12.66
C ALA A 8 3.29 -4.48 -13.88
N GLY A 9 3.99 -4.75 -14.98
CA GLY A 9 4.03 -3.86 -16.15
C GLY A 9 5.06 -2.74 -16.03
N GLY A 10 6.02 -2.87 -15.11
CA GLY A 10 7.13 -1.94 -14.91
C GLY A 10 6.90 -0.84 -13.87
N VAL A 11 5.68 -0.70 -13.36
CA VAL A 11 5.31 0.26 -12.32
C VAL A 11 4.28 -0.34 -11.37
N ILE A 12 4.46 -0.15 -10.08
CA ILE A 12 3.43 -0.35 -9.06
C ILE A 12 2.94 1.03 -8.63
N TRP A 13 1.65 1.28 -8.77
CA TRP A 13 1.03 2.53 -8.33
C TRP A 13 0.60 2.45 -6.86
N LEU A 14 0.79 3.50 -6.08
CA LEU A 14 0.18 3.66 -4.76
C LEU A 14 -0.84 4.79 -4.85
N GLY A 15 -2.08 4.41 -5.16
CA GLY A 15 -3.11 5.26 -5.74
C GLY A 15 -3.52 4.77 -7.13
N ASP A 16 -4.47 5.45 -7.77
CA ASP A 16 -4.87 5.17 -9.16
C ASP A 16 -3.86 5.73 -10.18
N LYS A 17 -3.71 5.11 -11.35
CA LYS A 17 -2.78 5.57 -12.41
C LYS A 17 -3.05 6.99 -12.91
N ASP A 18 -4.30 7.45 -12.83
CA ASP A 18 -4.74 8.78 -13.26
C ASP A 18 -4.86 9.74 -12.06
N GLY A 19 -4.57 9.27 -10.85
CA GLY A 19 -4.63 10.05 -9.62
C GLY A 19 -3.53 11.11 -9.52
N THR A 20 -3.91 12.33 -9.13
CA THR A 20 -2.97 13.46 -9.06
C THR A 20 -2.00 13.38 -7.87
N LYS A 21 -2.33 12.60 -6.84
CA LYS A 21 -1.47 12.35 -5.67
C LYS A 21 -0.85 10.95 -5.64
N SER A 22 -1.13 10.13 -6.65
CA SER A 22 -0.61 8.78 -6.73
C SER A 22 0.91 8.73 -6.84
N VAL A 23 1.51 7.73 -6.18
CA VAL A 23 2.96 7.53 -6.21
C VAL A 23 3.30 6.38 -7.16
N GLN A 24 4.24 6.62 -8.07
CA GLN A 24 4.80 5.60 -8.95
C GLN A 24 6.00 4.92 -8.30
N VAL A 25 6.01 3.59 -8.30
CA VAL A 25 7.15 2.78 -7.84
C VAL A 25 7.65 1.95 -9.02
N SER A 26 8.76 2.37 -9.61
CA SER A 26 9.32 1.77 -10.85
C SER A 26 10.63 1.02 -10.61
N THR A 27 11.26 1.23 -9.45
CA THR A 27 12.54 0.63 -9.10
C THR A 27 12.53 -0.03 -7.73
N ALA A 28 13.45 -0.98 -7.54
CA ALA A 28 13.67 -1.62 -6.25
C ALA A 28 14.09 -0.62 -5.16
N ALA A 29 14.83 0.42 -5.54
CA ALA A 29 15.30 1.45 -4.61
C ALA A 29 14.13 2.31 -4.09
N GLU A 30 13.23 2.74 -4.98
CA GLU A 30 11.99 3.43 -4.57
C GLU A 30 11.14 2.54 -3.67
N ALA A 31 10.95 1.27 -4.06
CA ALA A 31 10.19 0.32 -3.25
C ALA A 31 10.80 0.18 -1.84
N LYS A 32 12.12 -0.01 -1.75
CA LYS A 32 12.84 -0.12 -0.48
C LYS A 32 12.67 1.15 0.37
N ASN A 33 12.84 2.33 -0.22
CA ASN A 33 12.70 3.60 0.49
C ASN A 33 11.30 3.80 1.08
N ILE A 34 10.27 3.29 0.42
CA ILE A 34 8.89 3.33 0.91
C ILE A 34 8.70 2.28 2.03
N LEU A 35 9.16 1.04 1.82
CA LEU A 35 9.03 -0.04 2.81
C LEU A 35 9.78 0.26 4.11
N ASP A 36 10.95 0.89 4.06
CA ASP A 36 11.72 1.27 5.24
C ASP A 36 10.94 2.25 6.17
N ARG A 37 9.87 2.90 5.67
CA ARG A 37 9.04 3.83 6.45
C ARG A 37 8.01 3.16 7.35
N GLN A 38 7.78 1.84 7.24
CA GLN A 38 6.76 1.12 8.03
C GLN A 38 6.89 1.35 9.54
N GLY A 39 8.13 1.40 10.06
CA GLY A 39 8.40 1.52 11.51
C GLY A 39 8.86 2.90 12.00
N VAL A 40 9.16 3.84 11.10
CA VAL A 40 9.82 5.13 11.46
C VAL A 40 9.06 6.37 11.01
N SER A 41 7.99 6.22 10.22
CA SER A 41 7.19 7.38 9.79
C SER A 41 6.35 7.95 10.93
N SER A 42 6.38 9.26 11.09
CA SER A 42 5.49 10.03 11.98
C SER A 42 4.07 10.22 11.41
N ASN A 43 3.85 9.88 10.14
CA ASN A 43 2.62 10.17 9.39
C ASN A 43 1.92 8.87 8.93
N GLY A 44 0.59 8.82 9.05
CA GLY A 44 -0.24 7.66 8.74
C GLY A 44 -0.26 7.28 7.25
N ILE A 45 -0.30 8.24 6.32
CA ILE A 45 -0.26 7.96 4.87
C ILE A 45 1.06 7.31 4.47
N ASN A 46 2.20 7.76 5.02
CA ASN A 46 3.50 7.13 4.74
C ASN A 46 3.55 5.67 5.23
N ARG A 47 2.90 5.36 6.35
CA ARG A 47 2.76 3.97 6.83
C ARG A 47 1.85 3.17 5.91
N LEU A 48 0.73 3.77 5.48
CA LEU A 48 -0.23 3.16 4.55
C LEU A 48 0.42 2.85 3.19
N TYR A 49 1.21 3.77 2.62
CA TYR A 49 1.99 3.50 1.40
C TYR A 49 2.87 2.26 1.53
N ALA A 50 3.53 2.12 2.68
CA ALA A 50 4.44 1.03 2.92
C ALA A 50 3.70 -0.32 3.11
N GLN A 51 2.52 -0.31 3.73
CA GLN A 51 1.70 -1.52 3.86
C GLN A 51 1.02 -1.91 2.54
N LEU A 52 0.51 -0.94 1.78
CA LEU A 52 -0.07 -1.16 0.47
C LEU A 52 0.96 -1.75 -0.51
N LEU A 53 2.17 -1.17 -0.53
CA LEU A 53 3.25 -1.66 -1.38
C LEU A 53 3.62 -3.10 -1.03
N ALA A 54 3.76 -3.43 0.25
CA ALA A 54 4.04 -4.79 0.70
C ALA A 54 2.91 -5.77 0.29
N ALA A 55 1.65 -5.38 0.45
CA ALA A 55 0.51 -6.22 0.08
C ALA A 55 0.50 -6.53 -1.42
N LYS A 56 0.70 -5.50 -2.26
CA LYS A 56 0.79 -5.69 -3.72
C LYS A 56 1.96 -6.56 -4.13
N LEU A 57 3.11 -6.43 -3.47
CA LEU A 57 4.26 -7.29 -3.72
C LEU A 57 3.99 -8.75 -3.31
N ASN A 58 3.30 -8.98 -2.20
CA ASN A 58 2.88 -10.32 -1.79
C ASN A 58 1.93 -10.96 -2.82
N ILE A 59 0.95 -10.19 -3.33
CA ILE A 59 0.02 -10.63 -4.38
C ILE A 59 0.76 -10.95 -5.68
N LEU A 60 1.66 -10.07 -6.13
CA LEU A 60 2.51 -10.29 -7.31
C LEU A 60 3.43 -11.51 -7.14
N ASN A 61 3.76 -11.87 -5.91
CA ASN A 61 4.53 -13.06 -5.55
C ASN A 61 3.65 -14.31 -5.38
N GLY A 62 2.34 -14.22 -5.64
CA GLY A 62 1.41 -15.36 -5.69
C GLY A 62 0.48 -15.51 -4.49
N ALA A 63 0.46 -14.56 -3.53
CA ALA A 63 -0.53 -14.58 -2.47
C ALA A 63 -1.93 -14.25 -3.01
N GLY A 64 -2.97 -14.95 -2.53
CA GLY A 64 -4.37 -14.58 -2.78
C GLY A 64 -4.72 -13.22 -2.15
N ASP A 65 -5.58 -12.47 -2.82
CA ASP A 65 -5.96 -11.10 -2.47
C ASP A 65 -7.36 -10.97 -1.84
N ASN A 66 -8.14 -12.06 -1.82
CA ASN A 66 -9.55 -12.10 -1.40
C ASN A 66 -9.86 -11.54 0.00
N ALA A 67 -8.86 -11.39 0.87
CA ALA A 67 -9.06 -10.81 2.20
C ALA A 67 -8.80 -9.29 2.27
N VAL A 68 -8.23 -8.71 1.20
CA VAL A 68 -7.78 -7.31 1.17
C VAL A 68 -8.13 -6.59 -0.13
N ASP A 69 -8.75 -7.24 -1.11
CA ASP A 69 -9.10 -6.65 -2.41
C ASP A 69 -9.92 -5.36 -2.26
N GLU A 70 -10.97 -5.37 -1.43
CA GLU A 70 -11.78 -4.18 -1.14
C GLU A 70 -10.97 -3.10 -0.41
N THR A 71 -10.09 -3.49 0.51
CA THR A 71 -9.23 -2.56 1.26
C THR A 71 -8.20 -1.89 0.35
N ILE A 72 -7.61 -2.65 -0.57
CA ILE A 72 -6.68 -2.15 -1.58
C ILE A 72 -7.41 -1.15 -2.49
N ALA A 73 -8.57 -1.50 -3.02
CA ALA A 73 -9.34 -0.62 -3.90
C ALA A 73 -9.73 0.70 -3.21
N ALA A 74 -10.21 0.63 -1.96
CA ALA A 74 -10.55 1.83 -1.17
C ALA A 74 -9.32 2.70 -0.89
N THR A 75 -8.20 2.06 -0.55
CA THR A 75 -6.92 2.74 -0.29
C THR A 75 -6.40 3.43 -1.55
N GLU A 76 -6.46 2.77 -2.71
CA GLU A 76 -6.00 3.35 -3.97
C GLU A 76 -6.85 4.55 -4.40
N ALA A 77 -8.18 4.45 -4.27
CA ALA A 77 -9.07 5.58 -4.54
C ALA A 77 -8.74 6.78 -3.65
N PHE A 78 -8.51 6.54 -2.35
CA PHE A 78 -8.12 7.60 -1.42
C PHE A 78 -6.76 8.22 -1.77
N LEU A 79 -5.75 7.39 -2.06
CA LEU A 79 -4.40 7.85 -2.36
C LEU A 79 -4.27 8.51 -3.75
N ALA A 80 -5.26 8.34 -4.62
CA ALA A 80 -5.35 9.08 -5.88
C ALA A 80 -5.57 10.59 -5.65
N GLU A 81 -6.21 10.94 -4.54
CA GLU A 81 -6.62 12.31 -4.20
C GLU A 81 -5.86 12.88 -2.99
N HIS A 82 -5.32 12.02 -2.12
CA HIS A 82 -4.63 12.40 -0.90
C HIS A 82 -3.22 11.80 -0.82
N GLY A 83 -2.21 12.62 -0.53
CA GLY A 83 -0.82 12.21 -0.37
C GLY A 83 -0.26 12.52 1.02
N SER A 84 0.97 12.09 1.28
CA SER A 84 1.60 12.26 2.60
C SER A 84 1.62 13.72 3.09
N ALA A 85 1.72 14.71 2.20
CA ALA A 85 1.71 16.13 2.56
C ALA A 85 0.33 16.62 3.06
N ASP A 86 -0.75 15.89 2.76
CA ASP A 86 -2.12 16.27 3.10
C ASP A 86 -2.52 15.76 4.51
N TRP A 87 -1.73 14.87 5.12
CA TRP A 87 -2.05 14.19 6.39
C TRP A 87 -2.49 15.11 7.52
N ASP A 88 -1.76 16.19 7.77
CA ASP A 88 -2.05 17.11 8.87
C ASP A 88 -3.33 17.93 8.61
N GLY A 89 -3.78 17.99 7.36
CA GLY A 89 -5.02 18.65 6.95
C GLY A 89 -6.21 17.71 6.77
N LEU A 90 -6.01 16.39 6.92
CA LEU A 90 -7.11 15.43 6.85
C LEU A 90 -8.08 15.59 8.02
N SER A 91 -9.34 15.26 7.78
CA SER A 91 -10.32 15.11 8.85
C SER A 91 -9.92 13.96 9.78
N SER A 92 -10.36 14.01 11.04
CA SER A 92 -10.15 12.90 11.97
C SER A 92 -10.76 11.58 11.46
N GLU A 93 -11.87 11.65 10.73
CA GLU A 93 -12.51 10.48 10.12
C GLU A 93 -11.63 9.87 9.01
N ASP A 94 -11.01 10.70 8.18
CA ASP A 94 -10.12 10.19 7.13
C ASP A 94 -8.80 9.67 7.69
N GLN A 95 -8.26 10.31 8.73
CA GLN A 95 -7.11 9.78 9.46
C GLN A 95 -7.43 8.42 10.10
N GLN A 96 -8.65 8.25 10.61
CA GLN A 96 -9.11 6.96 11.14
C GLN A 96 -9.18 5.90 10.03
N LYS A 97 -9.80 6.20 8.88
CA LYS A 97 -9.82 5.26 7.73
C LYS A 97 -8.42 4.85 7.30
N VAL A 98 -7.48 5.80 7.21
CA VAL A 98 -6.07 5.53 6.87
C VAL A 98 -5.44 4.55 7.86
N ASN A 99 -5.70 4.73 9.17
CA ASN A 99 -5.18 3.81 10.19
C ASN A 99 -5.82 2.42 10.11
N GLU A 100 -7.13 2.35 9.87
CA GLU A 100 -7.86 1.07 9.72
C GLU A 100 -7.35 0.28 8.51
N TRP A 101 -7.22 0.91 7.34
CA TRP A 101 -6.64 0.25 6.17
C TRP A 101 -5.18 -0.17 6.41
N LYS A 102 -4.40 0.67 7.09
CA LYS A 102 -3.03 0.33 7.48
C LYS A 102 -2.99 -0.94 8.32
N ASP A 103 -3.88 -1.09 9.31
CA ASP A 103 -3.94 -2.25 10.19
C ASP A 103 -4.39 -3.52 9.45
N VAL A 104 -5.38 -3.41 8.55
CA VAL A 104 -5.83 -4.54 7.72
C VAL A 104 -4.70 -5.03 6.81
N LEU A 105 -4.03 -4.13 6.11
CA LEU A 105 -2.92 -4.48 5.22
C LEU A 105 -1.71 -5.01 5.99
N ASP A 106 -1.43 -4.48 7.18
CA ASP A 106 -0.38 -5.00 8.08
C ASP A 106 -0.69 -6.43 8.52
N ASN A 107 -1.92 -6.71 8.95
CA ASN A 107 -2.35 -8.06 9.30
C ASN A 107 -2.20 -9.03 8.12
N TYR A 108 -2.55 -8.60 6.91
CA TYR A 108 -2.37 -9.39 5.69
C TYR A 108 -0.89 -9.67 5.40
N ASN A 109 -0.05 -8.63 5.47
CA ASN A 109 1.39 -8.75 5.21
C ASN A 109 2.12 -9.66 6.20
N ASN A 110 1.60 -9.76 7.43
CA ASN A 110 2.10 -10.66 8.47
C ASN A 110 1.39 -12.03 8.48
N GLY A 111 0.49 -12.31 7.53
CA GLY A 111 -0.22 -13.58 7.42
C GLY A 111 -1.26 -13.84 8.53
N LEU A 112 -1.69 -12.80 9.24
CA LEU A 112 -2.75 -12.89 10.27
C LEU A 112 -4.16 -12.95 9.66
N ILE A 113 -4.32 -12.35 8.48
CA ILE A 113 -5.51 -12.44 7.63
C ILE A 113 -5.07 -12.70 6.19
N GLY A 114 -5.99 -13.09 5.31
CA GLY A 114 -5.58 -13.51 3.96
C GLY A 114 -5.00 -14.92 3.95
N PRO A 115 -4.55 -15.38 2.79
CA PRO A 115 -4.58 -16.79 2.42
C PRO A 115 -3.85 -17.59 3.48
N GLY A 116 -4.64 -18.34 4.27
CA GLY A 116 -4.11 -19.41 5.09
C GLY A 116 -3.13 -20.19 4.23
N HIS A 117 -1.95 -20.45 4.81
CA HIS A 117 -0.86 -21.18 4.17
C HIS A 117 -1.43 -22.23 3.21
N CYS A 118 -1.03 -22.18 1.93
CA CYS A 118 -1.26 -23.33 1.07
C CYS A 118 -0.61 -24.55 1.75
N ASP A 119 -1.44 -25.56 2.05
CA ASP A 119 -0.98 -26.91 2.39
C ASP A 119 -0.20 -27.54 1.22
#